data_AF-A2A8D4-F1
#
_entry.id   AF-A2A8D4-F1
#
_cell.length_a   1.000
_cell.length_b   1.000
_cell.length_c   1.000
_cell.angle_alpha   90.00
_cell.angle_beta   90.00
_cell.angle_gamma   90.00
#
_symmetry.space_group_name_H-M   'P 1'
#
loop_
_entity.id
_entity.type
_entity.pdbx_description
1 polymer ?
#
loop_
_entity_poly.entity_id
_entity_poly.type
_entity_poly.pdbx_seq_one_letter_code
_entity_poly.pdbx_strand_id
1 'polypeptide(L)'
;MPKSCAARQCCNRYSSRRKQLTFHRFPFSRPELLREWVLNIGRADFKPKQHTVICSEHFRPECFSAFGNRKNLKHNAVPTVFAFQNPTEVLPDREAMEATEAAGLPASPLGLKRPLPGQPSDHSYALSDLDTLKKKLFLTLKENKRLRKRLKAQRLLLRRTCGRLRAYREGQPGPRARRPAQGS
;
A
#
# COMPACT_ATOMS: atom_id res chain seq x y z
N MET A 1 11.63 -25.94 0.77
CA MET A 1 12.54 -25.22 1.69
C MET A 1 11.82 -24.02 2.33
N PRO A 2 11.91 -23.83 3.65
CA PRO A 2 11.33 -22.67 4.31
C PRO A 2 12.03 -21.39 3.84
N LYS A 3 11.27 -20.37 3.49
CA LYS A 3 11.81 -19.07 3.09
C LYS A 3 12.32 -18.33 4.34
N SER A 4 13.60 -17.94 4.36
CA SER A 4 14.18 -17.11 5.41
C SER A 4 14.39 -15.68 4.90
N CYS A 5 14.24 -14.69 5.78
CA CYS A 5 14.54 -13.31 5.45
C CYS A 5 16.02 -13.13 5.12
N ALA A 6 16.33 -12.37 4.08
CA ALA A 6 17.70 -12.08 3.66
C ALA A 6 18.28 -10.81 4.29
N ALA A 7 17.47 -10.05 5.04
CA ALA A 7 17.91 -8.87 5.77
C ALA A 7 19.01 -9.20 6.77
N ARG A 8 19.97 -8.27 6.95
CA ARG A 8 21.01 -8.42 7.97
C ARG A 8 20.37 -8.50 9.36
N GLN A 9 20.90 -9.41 10.19
CA GLN A 9 20.47 -9.62 11.57
C GLN A 9 18.98 -9.98 11.73
N CYS A 10 18.33 -10.46 10.66
CA CYS A 10 16.94 -10.90 10.71
C CYS A 10 16.85 -12.43 10.73
N CYS A 11 16.37 -12.99 11.84
CA CYS A 11 16.18 -14.44 12.00
C CYS A 11 14.78 -14.93 11.58
N ASN A 12 13.97 -14.06 10.97
CA ASN A 12 12.61 -14.37 10.58
C ASN A 12 12.59 -15.46 9.49
N ARG A 13 11.84 -16.53 9.77
CA ARG A 13 11.61 -17.66 8.87
C ARG A 13 10.12 -17.88 8.67
N TYR A 14 9.76 -18.37 7.49
CA TYR A 14 8.39 -18.77 7.21
C TYR A 14 7.93 -19.79 8.26
N SER A 15 6.87 -19.46 8.99
CA SER A 15 6.32 -20.31 10.05
C SER A 15 4.80 -20.16 10.09
N SER A 16 4.09 -21.28 10.25
CA SER A 16 2.65 -21.32 10.45
C SER A 16 2.20 -20.61 11.74
N ARG A 17 3.11 -20.46 12.72
CA ARG A 17 2.85 -19.78 14.00
C ARG A 17 2.79 -18.25 13.86
N ARG A 18 3.46 -17.65 12.86
CA ARG A 18 3.47 -16.19 12.62
C ARG A 18 2.69 -15.84 11.35
N LYS A 19 1.36 -16.00 11.38
CA LYS A 19 0.47 -15.80 10.21
C LYS A 19 0.47 -14.36 9.64
N GLN A 20 0.89 -13.39 10.43
CA GLN A 20 0.96 -11.98 10.05
C GLN A 20 2.26 -11.60 9.32
N LEU A 21 3.29 -12.43 9.43
CA LEU A 21 4.59 -12.17 8.80
C LEU A 21 4.54 -12.63 7.34
N THR A 22 4.70 -11.68 6.41
CA THR A 22 4.71 -11.97 4.98
C THR A 22 6.12 -11.86 4.41
N PHE A 23 6.37 -12.56 3.31
CA PHE A 23 7.68 -12.61 2.67
C PHE A 23 7.55 -12.15 1.22
N HIS A 24 8.34 -11.15 0.85
CA HIS A 24 8.30 -10.47 -0.43
C HIS A 24 9.53 -10.81 -1.25
N ARG A 25 9.33 -11.15 -2.53
CA ARG A 25 10.41 -11.41 -3.48
C ARG A 25 10.97 -10.09 -4.01
N PHE A 26 12.23 -10.14 -4.42
CA PHE A 26 12.89 -9.01 -5.05
C PHE A 26 12.26 -8.70 -6.42
N PRO A 27 12.16 -7.40 -6.78
CA PRO A 27 11.54 -6.96 -8.03
C PRO A 27 12.50 -7.11 -9.22
N PHE A 28 12.76 -8.35 -9.67
CA PHE A 28 13.68 -8.62 -10.80
C PHE A 28 13.25 -7.98 -12.13
N SER A 29 11.96 -7.70 -12.31
CA SER A 29 11.45 -6.99 -13.48
C SER A 29 11.76 -5.48 -13.47
N ARG A 30 12.24 -4.92 -12.35
CA ARG A 30 12.54 -3.49 -12.21
C ARG A 30 13.94 -3.29 -11.61
N PRO A 31 14.96 -3.10 -12.45
CA PRO A 31 16.35 -3.06 -12.00
C PRO A 31 16.64 -1.89 -11.05
N GLU A 32 15.98 -0.74 -11.22
CA GLU A 32 16.17 0.43 -10.35
C GLU A 32 15.71 0.15 -8.92
N LEU A 33 14.48 -0.34 -8.76
CA LEU A 33 13.96 -0.70 -7.43
C LEU A 33 14.75 -1.85 -6.82
N LEU A 34 15.19 -2.81 -7.64
CA LEU A 34 16.04 -3.91 -7.20
C LEU A 34 17.35 -3.39 -6.58
N ARG A 35 18.01 -2.42 -7.24
CA ARG A 35 19.22 -1.78 -6.72
C ARG A 35 18.95 -1.12 -5.37
N GLU A 36 17.86 -0.38 -5.23
CA GLU A 36 17.50 0.29 -3.98
C GLU A 36 17.25 -0.71 -2.83
N TRP A 37 16.57 -1.82 -3.10
CA TRP A 37 16.39 -2.89 -2.11
C TRP A 37 17.73 -3.47 -1.64
N VAL A 38 18.66 -3.71 -2.57
CA VAL A 38 19.99 -4.25 -2.26
C VAL A 38 20.80 -3.24 -1.44
N LEU A 39 20.77 -1.96 -1.80
CA LEU A 39 21.42 -0.88 -1.07
C LEU A 39 20.90 -0.80 0.37
N ASN A 40 19.58 -0.81 0.56
CA ASN A 40 18.99 -0.67 1.89
C ASN A 40 19.28 -1.86 2.81
N ILE A 41 19.46 -3.06 2.26
CA ILE A 41 19.90 -4.25 3.03
C ILE A 41 21.32 -4.07 3.58
N GLY A 42 22.13 -3.18 3.00
CA GLY A 42 23.41 -2.75 3.55
C GLY A 42 24.43 -3.88 3.67
N ARG A 43 24.40 -4.86 2.75
CA ARG A 43 25.37 -5.96 2.68
C ARG A 43 26.21 -5.81 1.41
N ALA A 44 27.54 -5.73 1.58
CA ALA A 44 28.48 -5.73 0.47
C ALA A 44 28.32 -7.02 -0.36
N ASP A 45 28.41 -6.89 -1.69
CA ASP A 45 28.34 -7.99 -2.67
C ASP A 45 27.09 -8.87 -2.62
N PHE A 46 26.00 -8.36 -2.05
CA PHE A 46 24.76 -9.11 -1.97
C PHE A 46 24.03 -9.15 -3.31
N LYS A 47 24.00 -10.34 -3.94
CA LYS A 47 23.22 -10.60 -5.15
C LYS A 47 21.99 -11.45 -4.82
N PRO A 48 20.78 -10.84 -4.75
CA PRO A 48 19.56 -11.60 -4.48
C PRO A 48 19.26 -12.57 -5.63
N LYS A 49 18.90 -13.81 -5.28
CA LYS A 49 18.41 -14.84 -6.22
C LYS A 49 16.88 -14.87 -6.24
N GLN A 50 16.30 -15.61 -7.20
CA GLN A 50 14.83 -15.70 -7.37
C GLN A 50 14.04 -16.11 -6.10
N HIS A 51 14.66 -16.90 -5.22
CA HIS A 51 14.06 -17.38 -3.98
C HIS A 51 14.45 -16.57 -2.74
N THR A 52 15.31 -15.56 -2.92
CA THR A 52 15.68 -14.64 -1.84
C THR A 52 14.47 -13.75 -1.53
N VAL A 53 14.18 -13.56 -0.25
CA VAL A 53 13.00 -12.80 0.19
C VAL A 53 13.32 -11.91 1.39
N ILE A 54 12.51 -10.87 1.56
CA ILE A 54 12.54 -9.98 2.73
C ILE A 54 11.19 -10.07 3.45
N CYS A 55 11.19 -10.11 4.78
CA CYS A 55 9.95 -10.13 5.55
C CYS A 55 9.30 -8.74 5.67
N SER A 56 8.00 -8.71 5.95
CA SER A 56 7.21 -7.48 6.05
C SER A 56 7.68 -6.47 7.09
N GLU A 57 8.38 -6.90 8.14
CA GLU A 57 8.91 -6.00 9.20
C GLU A 57 9.92 -4.97 8.69
N HIS A 58 10.56 -5.22 7.53
CA HIS A 58 11.50 -4.26 6.93
C HIS A 58 10.82 -3.18 6.09
N PHE A 59 9.50 -3.28 5.89
CA PHE A 59 8.72 -2.32 5.14
C PHE A 59 7.87 -1.50 6.09
N ARG A 60 7.80 -0.20 5.84
CA ARG A 60 6.88 0.66 6.58
C ARG A 60 5.43 0.26 6.27
N PRO A 61 4.48 0.44 7.20
CA PRO A 61 3.06 0.16 6.97
C PRO A 61 2.51 0.87 5.73
N GLU A 62 3.02 2.07 5.43
CA GLU A 62 2.65 2.87 4.26
C GLU A 62 3.05 2.23 2.92
N CYS A 63 4.02 1.32 2.90
CA CYS A 63 4.48 0.62 1.71
C CYS A 63 3.51 -0.48 1.26
N PHE A 64 2.53 -0.84 2.08
CA PHE A 64 1.52 -1.84 1.75
C PHE A 64 0.32 -1.21 1.05
N SER A 65 -0.30 -1.97 0.14
CA SER A 65 -1.51 -1.51 -0.53
C SER A 65 -2.66 -1.39 0.48
N ALA A 66 -3.27 -0.21 0.55
CA ALA A 66 -4.48 0.03 1.34
C ALA A 66 -5.74 -0.61 0.71
N PHE A 67 -5.66 -0.94 -0.59
CA PHE A 67 -6.77 -1.48 -1.38
C PHE A 67 -6.43 -2.91 -1.85
N GLY A 68 -7.41 -3.81 -1.76
CA GLY A 68 -7.24 -5.21 -2.15
C GLY A 68 -6.45 -6.04 -1.13
N ASN A 69 -5.48 -6.84 -1.60
CA ASN A 69 -4.66 -7.67 -0.74
C ASN A 69 -3.66 -6.81 0.05
N ARG A 70 -4.00 -6.50 1.31
CA ARG A 70 -3.17 -5.72 2.25
C ARG A 70 -1.78 -6.31 2.53
N LYS A 71 -1.52 -7.54 2.07
CA LYS A 71 -0.21 -8.18 2.15
C LYS A 71 0.69 -7.84 0.95
N ASN A 72 0.20 -7.17 -0.09
CA ASN A 72 1.02 -6.81 -1.24
C ASN A 72 1.68 -5.44 -1.03
N LEU A 73 2.94 -5.35 -1.43
CA LEU A 73 3.68 -4.10 -1.49
C LEU A 73 3.19 -3.23 -2.65
N LYS A 74 3.21 -1.91 -2.46
CA LYS A 74 3.03 -0.93 -3.53
C LYS A 74 4.15 -1.08 -4.56
N HIS A 75 3.91 -0.59 -5.77
CA HIS A 75 4.90 -0.63 -6.84
C HIS A 75 6.21 0.08 -6.45
N ASN A 76 6.20 1.19 -5.73
CA ASN A 76 7.46 1.87 -5.31
C ASN A 76 7.87 1.55 -3.87
N ALA A 77 7.45 0.42 -3.32
CA ALA A 77 7.81 0.05 -1.96
C ALA A 77 9.26 -0.41 -1.85
N VAL A 78 9.94 0.10 -0.83
CA VAL A 78 11.34 -0.21 -0.51
C VAL A 78 11.48 -0.61 0.95
N PRO A 79 12.33 -1.60 1.28
CA PRO A 79 12.60 -1.93 2.66
C PRO A 79 13.47 -0.81 3.24
N THR A 80 13.00 -0.16 4.29
CA THR A 80 13.66 1.01 4.92
C THR A 80 13.78 0.84 6.43
N VAL A 81 13.15 -0.18 7.01
CA VAL A 81 13.19 -0.44 8.44
C VAL A 81 14.29 -1.46 8.72
N PHE A 82 15.48 -0.95 9.01
CA PHE A 82 16.65 -1.75 9.37
C PHE A 82 17.31 -1.17 10.63
N ALA A 83 17.64 -2.02 11.61
CA ALA A 83 18.21 -1.58 12.88
C ALA A 83 19.59 -0.91 12.76
N PHE A 84 20.29 -1.08 11.63
CA PHE A 84 21.60 -0.47 11.37
C PHE A 84 21.51 0.87 10.61
N GLN A 85 20.31 1.25 10.15
CA GLN A 85 20.07 2.58 9.62
C GLN A 85 19.62 3.43 10.80
N ASN A 86 20.53 4.26 11.35
CA ASN A 86 20.12 5.32 12.27
C ASN A 86 18.99 6.13 11.60
N PRO A 87 17.94 6.56 12.31
CA PRO A 87 16.92 7.43 11.75
C PRO A 87 17.58 8.75 11.37
N THR A 88 18.11 8.85 10.16
CA THR A 88 18.53 10.13 9.61
C THR A 88 17.24 10.82 9.21
N GLU A 89 17.07 11.99 9.81
CA GLU A 89 15.82 12.71 9.87
C GLU A 89 15.19 12.94 8.51
N VAL A 90 13.87 12.88 8.55
CA VAL A 90 12.97 13.34 7.52
C VAL A 90 13.24 14.83 7.32
N LEU A 91 13.69 15.25 6.13
CA LEU A 91 13.48 16.62 5.68
C LEU A 91 12.20 16.67 4.83
N PRO A 92 11.16 17.41 5.26
CA PRO A 92 10.00 17.72 4.44
C PRO A 92 10.21 19.01 3.63
N ASP A 93 9.50 19.07 2.49
CA ASP A 93 9.17 20.22 1.63
C ASP A 93 10.23 21.28 1.30
N ARG A 94 10.49 21.44 -0.01
CA ARG A 94 10.78 22.76 -0.61
C ARG A 94 10.04 22.92 -1.93
N GLU A 95 8.82 23.43 -1.84
CA GLU A 95 8.24 24.31 -2.87
C GLU A 95 8.61 25.77 -2.56
N ALA A 96 8.83 26.54 -3.63
CA ALA A 96 8.91 28.01 -3.75
C ALA A 96 10.16 28.75 -3.23
N MET A 97 10.97 29.28 -4.16
CA MET A 97 11.02 30.73 -4.41
C MET A 97 11.69 31.01 -5.76
N GLU A 98 11.00 31.85 -6.53
CA GLU A 98 11.34 32.38 -7.85
C GLU A 98 12.50 33.40 -7.84
N ALA A 99 12.98 33.63 -9.07
CA ALA A 99 13.45 34.88 -9.67
C ALA A 99 14.76 35.51 -9.17
N THR A 100 15.78 35.46 -10.03
CA THR A 100 16.41 36.67 -10.61
C THR A 100 17.28 36.27 -11.82
N GLU A 101 16.91 36.82 -12.99
CA GLU A 101 17.69 37.40 -14.11
C GLU A 101 19.14 36.93 -14.37
N ALA A 102 19.73 36.95 -15.57
CA ALA A 102 19.33 37.08 -16.98
C ALA A 102 20.65 36.91 -17.80
N ALA A 103 20.50 36.71 -19.11
CA ALA A 103 21.48 36.88 -20.20
C ALA A 103 22.50 35.75 -20.52
N GLY A 104 22.42 35.26 -21.77
CA GLY A 104 23.60 34.81 -22.53
C GLY A 104 23.47 33.52 -23.35
N LEU A 105 22.73 33.53 -24.47
CA LEU A 105 22.97 32.60 -25.60
C LEU A 105 24.20 33.08 -26.42
N PRO A 106 24.88 32.20 -27.19
CA PRO A 106 24.46 32.03 -28.58
C PRO A 106 24.55 30.62 -29.18
N ALA A 107 23.72 30.46 -30.22
CA ALA A 107 23.92 29.66 -31.44
C ALA A 107 23.70 28.14 -31.44
N SER A 108 22.52 27.76 -31.94
CA SER A 108 22.24 26.48 -32.62
C SER A 108 23.03 26.35 -33.94
N PRO A 109 23.09 25.14 -34.52
CA PRO A 109 22.21 24.90 -35.67
C PRO A 109 21.49 23.54 -35.66
N LEU A 110 20.19 23.62 -35.91
CA LEU A 110 19.37 22.80 -36.80
C LEU A 110 19.70 21.30 -36.96
N GLY A 111 18.76 20.48 -36.48
CA GLY A 111 18.59 19.08 -36.87
C GLY A 111 17.13 18.64 -36.78
N LEU A 112 16.23 19.29 -37.54
CA LEU A 112 14.88 18.77 -37.78
C LEU A 112 14.97 17.42 -38.50
N LYS A 113 14.40 16.35 -37.92
CA LYS A 113 13.76 15.29 -38.72
C LYS A 113 12.32 15.11 -38.28
N ARG A 114 11.45 15.23 -39.29
CA ARG A 114 9.97 15.24 -39.29
C ARG A 114 9.39 13.87 -38.86
N PRO A 115 8.13 13.79 -38.36
CA PRO A 115 7.58 12.62 -37.68
C PRO A 115 7.06 11.55 -38.64
N LEU A 116 7.14 10.28 -38.22
CA LEU A 116 6.38 9.18 -38.84
C LEU A 116 5.07 8.92 -38.05
N PRO A 117 3.94 8.71 -38.76
CA PRO A 117 2.64 8.44 -38.16
C PRO A 117 2.42 6.94 -37.92
N GLY A 118 1.80 6.60 -36.79
CA GLY A 118 1.21 5.29 -36.56
C GLY A 118 1.77 4.49 -35.39
N GLN A 119 1.58 4.96 -34.16
CA GLN A 119 1.38 4.08 -33.00
C GLN A 119 0.39 4.72 -32.02
N PRO A 120 -0.64 3.99 -31.54
CA PRO A 120 -1.48 4.46 -30.45
C PRO A 120 -0.66 4.34 -29.16
N SER A 121 -0.05 5.44 -28.74
CA SER A 121 0.55 5.53 -27.43
C SER A 121 -0.55 5.75 -26.39
N ASP A 122 -0.96 4.67 -25.72
CA ASP A 122 -1.79 4.69 -24.50
C ASP A 122 -1.03 5.25 -23.29
N HIS A 123 -0.32 6.36 -23.48
CA HIS A 123 0.34 7.12 -22.42
C HIS A 123 -0.22 8.55 -22.34
N SER A 124 -1.53 8.69 -22.57
CA SER A 124 -2.32 9.86 -22.19
C SER A 124 -2.59 9.88 -20.68
N TYR A 125 -1.52 9.89 -19.88
CA TYR A 125 -1.53 10.38 -18.50
C TYR A 125 -0.61 11.60 -18.33
N ALA A 126 0.00 12.05 -19.44
CA ALA A 126 0.82 13.24 -19.48
C ALA A 126 -0.04 14.48 -19.18
N LEU A 127 0.02 14.88 -17.90
CA LEU A 127 -0.38 16.18 -17.36
C LEU A 127 -1.74 16.69 -17.85
N SER A 128 -2.82 16.09 -17.32
CA SER A 128 -4.00 16.92 -17.07
C SER A 128 -3.57 18.10 -16.20
N ASP A 129 -4.08 19.29 -16.51
CA ASP A 129 -3.85 20.51 -15.72
C ASP A 129 -3.82 20.18 -14.21
N LEU A 130 -2.68 20.49 -13.56
CA LEU A 130 -2.43 20.16 -12.16
C LEU A 130 -3.54 20.70 -11.25
N ASP A 131 -4.11 21.85 -11.62
CA ASP A 131 -5.21 22.48 -10.92
C ASP A 131 -6.50 21.66 -11.03
N THR A 132 -6.79 21.15 -12.22
CA THR A 132 -7.89 20.21 -12.47
C THR A 132 -7.72 18.90 -11.69
N LEU A 133 -6.51 18.34 -11.63
CA LEU A 133 -6.23 17.14 -10.83
C LEU A 133 -6.38 17.40 -9.33
N LYS A 134 -5.86 18.54 -8.83
CA LYS A 134 -6.00 18.97 -7.44
C LYS A 134 -7.46 19.15 -7.04
N LYS A 135 -8.27 19.80 -7.89
CA LYS A 135 -9.72 19.94 -7.72
C LYS A 135 -10.41 18.58 -7.66
N LYS A 136 -10.14 17.68 -8.61
CA LYS A 136 -10.70 16.32 -8.62
C LYS A 136 -10.32 15.55 -7.35
N LEU A 137 -9.05 15.60 -6.94
CA LEU A 137 -8.57 14.95 -5.71
C LEU A 137 -9.34 15.47 -4.49
N PHE A 138 -9.48 16.79 -4.35
CA PHE A 138 -10.20 17.38 -3.22
C PHE A 138 -11.68 16.96 -3.18
N LEU A 139 -12.36 17.00 -4.33
CA LEU A 139 -13.76 16.56 -4.45
C LEU A 139 -13.91 15.07 -4.09
N THR A 140 -13.03 14.21 -4.62
CA THR A 140 -13.03 12.78 -4.31
C THR A 140 -12.75 12.52 -2.83
N LEU A 141 -11.82 13.26 -2.20
CA LEU A 141 -11.56 13.14 -0.76
C LEU A 141 -12.77 13.57 0.09
N LYS A 142 -13.45 14.66 -0.29
CA LYS A 142 -14.68 15.12 0.35
C LYS A 142 -15.79 14.07 0.26
N GLU A 143 -15.97 13.48 -0.92
CA GLU A 143 -16.91 12.38 -1.12
C GLU A 143 -16.52 11.14 -0.31
N ASN A 144 -15.23 10.76 -0.29
CA ASN A 144 -14.77 9.61 0.48
C ASN A 144 -15.07 9.79 1.99
N LYS A 145 -14.83 11.00 2.52
CA LYS A 145 -15.18 11.36 3.90
C LYS A 145 -16.69 11.23 4.15
N ARG A 146 -17.53 11.69 3.20
CA ARG A 146 -19.00 11.55 3.25
C ARG A 146 -19.42 10.08 3.25
N LEU A 147 -18.88 9.27 2.34
CA LEU A 147 -19.18 7.84 2.22
C LEU A 147 -18.76 7.07 3.48
N ARG A 148 -17.57 7.35 4.02
CA ARG A 148 -17.10 6.76 5.29
C ARG A 148 -18.04 7.07 6.45
N LYS A 149 -18.54 8.32 6.57
CA LYS A 149 -19.53 8.69 7.58
C LYS A 149 -20.83 7.90 7.41
N ARG A 150 -21.37 7.80 6.19
CA ARG A 150 -22.58 7.03 5.88
C ARG A 150 -22.43 5.55 6.25
N LEU A 151 -21.30 4.93 5.87
CA LEU A 151 -21.02 3.54 6.21
C LEU A 151 -20.93 3.32 7.73
N LYS A 152 -20.32 4.25 8.48
CA LYS A 152 -20.28 4.17 9.94
C LYS A 152 -21.68 4.23 10.55
N ALA A 153 -22.53 5.13 10.05
CA ALA A 153 -23.93 5.24 10.50
C ALA A 153 -24.74 3.97 10.20
N GLN A 154 -24.62 3.42 8.98
CA GLN A 154 -25.30 2.17 8.61
C GLN A 154 -24.85 1.00 9.49
N ARG A 155 -23.55 0.86 9.77
CA ARG A 155 -23.04 -0.18 10.68
C ARG A 155 -23.60 -0.05 12.09
N LEU A 156 -23.72 1.18 12.60
CA LEU A 156 -24.31 1.42 13.92
C LEU A 156 -25.79 1.04 13.96
N LEU A 157 -26.55 1.40 12.92
CA LEU A 157 -27.95 1.03 12.81
C LEU A 157 -28.12 -0.49 12.76
N LEU A 158 -27.32 -1.18 11.94
CA LEU A 158 -27.33 -2.64 11.85
C LEU A 158 -26.97 -3.28 13.20
N ARG A 159 -25.98 -2.76 13.92
CA ARG A 159 -25.65 -3.25 15.26
C ARG A 159 -26.83 -3.09 16.23
N ARG A 160 -27.53 -1.96 16.20
CA ARG A 160 -28.72 -1.70 17.04
C ARG A 160 -29.89 -2.63 16.68
N THR A 161 -30.19 -2.81 15.40
CA THR A 161 -31.27 -3.69 14.96
C THR A 161 -30.97 -5.15 15.32
N CYS A 162 -29.75 -5.62 15.08
CA CYS A 162 -29.31 -6.95 15.52
C CYS A 162 -29.40 -7.11 17.04
N GLY A 163 -29.04 -6.08 17.81
CA GLY A 163 -29.19 -6.09 19.28
C GLY A 163 -30.66 -6.25 19.71
N ARG A 164 -31.58 -5.46 19.12
CA ARG A 164 -33.02 -5.57 19.40
C ARG A 164 -33.58 -6.95 19.04
N LEU A 165 -33.18 -7.50 17.89
CA LEU A 165 -33.62 -8.83 17.47
C LEU A 165 -33.12 -9.94 18.41
N ARG A 166 -31.92 -9.82 18.96
CA ARG A 166 -31.41 -10.75 19.98
C ARG A 166 -32.20 -10.66 21.28
N ALA A 167 -32.43 -9.45 21.79
CA ALA A 167 -33.23 -9.23 22.99
C ALA A 167 -34.67 -9.76 22.84
N TYR A 168 -35.29 -9.58 21.66
CA TYR A 168 -36.61 -10.14 21.38
C TYR A 168 -36.61 -11.68 21.39
N ARG A 169 -35.57 -12.33 20.86
CA ARG A 169 -35.42 -13.79 20.91
C ARG A 169 -35.19 -14.33 22.31
N GLU A 170 -34.40 -13.63 23.12
CA GLU A 170 -34.12 -14.00 24.52
C GLU A 170 -35.33 -13.79 25.43
N GLY A 171 -36.20 -12.82 25.10
CA GLY A 171 -37.45 -12.56 25.82
C GLY A 171 -38.63 -13.45 25.43
N GLN A 172 -38.52 -14.32 24.42
CA GLN A 172 -39.57 -15.28 24.11
C GLN A 172 -39.42 -16.54 24.99
N PRO A 173 -40.46 -16.93 25.76
CA PRO A 173 -40.43 -18.18 26.50
C PRO A 173 -40.34 -19.34 25.51
N GLY A 174 -39.27 -20.14 25.63
CA GLY A 174 -39.07 -21.31 24.77
C GLY A 174 -40.24 -22.28 24.85
N PRO A 175 -40.53 -23.05 23.79
CA PRO A 175 -41.61 -24.03 23.80
C PRO A 175 -41.35 -25.02 24.94
N ARG A 176 -42.22 -25.02 25.95
CA ARG A 176 -42.16 -25.97 27.06
C ARG A 176 -42.25 -27.38 26.46
N ALA A 177 -41.18 -28.15 26.58
CA ALA A 177 -41.18 -29.57 26.24
C ALA A 177 -42.28 -30.25 27.08
N ARG A 178 -43.32 -30.75 26.40
CA ARG A 178 -44.37 -31.56 27.03
C ARG A 178 -43.70 -32.83 27.58
N ARG A 179 -43.76 -33.01 28.91
CA ARG A 179 -43.39 -34.28 29.54
C ARG A 179 -44.38 -35.36 29.07
N PRO A 180 -43.93 -36.56 28.69
CA PRO A 180 -44.84 -37.64 28.33
C PRO A 180 -45.55 -38.13 29.59
N ALA A 181 -46.87 -38.20 29.53
CA ALA A 181 -47.69 -38.84 30.56
C ALA A 181 -47.37 -40.34 30.58
N GLN A 182 -46.91 -40.84 31.72
CA GLN A 182 -46.80 -42.27 31.95
C GLN A 182 -48.21 -42.79 32.25
N GLY A 183 -48.78 -43.55 31.33
CA GLY A 183 -50.05 -44.26 31.49
C GLY A 183 -49.85 -45.52 32.31
N SER A 184 -50.79 -45.76 33.22
CA SER A 184 -50.96 -46.96 34.05
C SER A 184 -51.49 -48.14 33.24
#